data_AF-A0A536CF35-F1
#
_entry.id   AF-A0A536CF35-F1
#
_cell.length_a   1.000
_cell.length_b   1.000
_cell.length_c   1.000
_cell.angle_alpha   90.00
_cell.angle_beta   90.00
_cell.angle_gamma   90.00
#
_symmetry.space_group_name_H-M   'P 1'
#
loop_
_entity.id
_entity.type
_entity.pdbx_description
1 polymer ?
#
loop_
_entity_poly.entity_id
_entity_poly.type
_entity_poly.pdbx_seq_one_letter_code
_entity_poly.pdbx_strand_id
1 'polypeptide(L)'
;MTGIDVVGERPWGTHFCYFYETTDDLLDTLVPYFRAGLESREFCIWVIAHPLTEADATRALGHSVTSSGDIEILPAREWYLEDTTFDPERRCSGSRL
;
A
#
# COMPACT_ATOMS: atom_id res chain seq x y z
N MET A 1 -4.97 -7.65 -12.61
CA MET A 1 -6.00 -8.13 -11.68
C MET A 1 -5.64 -7.62 -10.30
N THR A 2 -6.60 -7.20 -9.47
CA THR A 2 -6.32 -6.56 -8.17
C THR A 2 -5.81 -7.51 -7.08
N GLY A 3 -5.72 -8.82 -7.33
CA GLY A 3 -5.38 -9.80 -6.28
C GLY A 3 -6.47 -10.01 -5.23
N ILE A 4 -7.63 -9.36 -5.38
CA ILE A 4 -8.81 -9.51 -4.49
C ILE A 4 -9.99 -9.96 -5.36
N ASP A 5 -10.39 -11.23 -5.20
CA ASP A 5 -11.36 -11.90 -6.08
C ASP A 5 -12.69 -11.15 -6.22
N VAL A 6 -13.23 -10.63 -5.12
CA VAL A 6 -14.54 -9.94 -5.11
C VAL A 6 -14.49 -8.57 -5.80
N VAL A 7 -13.31 -7.94 -5.88
CA VAL A 7 -13.13 -6.63 -6.53
C VAL A 7 -12.94 -6.80 -8.03
N GLY A 8 -12.22 -7.83 -8.46
CA GLY A 8 -11.94 -8.12 -9.87
C GLY A 8 -11.13 -7.01 -10.57
N GLU A 9 -11.19 -6.96 -11.91
CA GLU A 9 -10.50 -5.91 -12.68
C GLU A 9 -11.16 -4.55 -12.47
N ARG A 10 -10.35 -3.50 -12.25
CA ARG A 10 -10.80 -2.13 -12.03
C ARG A 10 -10.16 -1.17 -13.03
N PRO A 11 -10.88 -0.14 -13.50
CA PRO A 11 -10.28 0.96 -14.27
C PRO A 11 -9.20 1.70 -13.47
N TRP A 12 -8.28 2.34 -14.17
CA TRP A 12 -7.29 3.22 -13.54
C TRP A 12 -7.97 4.37 -12.78
N GLY A 13 -7.37 4.80 -11.67
CA GLY A 13 -7.91 5.86 -10.80
C GLY A 13 -9.04 5.41 -9.86
N THR A 14 -9.37 4.12 -9.83
CA THR A 14 -10.36 3.56 -8.90
C THR A 14 -9.84 3.64 -7.46
N HIS A 15 -10.65 4.23 -6.58
CA HIS A 15 -10.43 4.22 -5.13
C HIS A 15 -11.51 3.36 -4.48
N PHE A 16 -11.11 2.47 -3.58
CA PHE A 16 -12.04 1.64 -2.81
C PHE A 16 -11.61 1.59 -1.35
N CYS A 17 -12.61 1.41 -0.48
CA CYS A 17 -12.41 1.32 0.97
C CYS A 17 -12.72 -0.12 1.42
N TYR A 18 -11.87 -0.64 2.30
CA TYR A 18 -12.02 -1.96 2.91
C TYR A 18 -12.10 -1.80 4.43
N PHE A 19 -13.18 -2.28 5.02
CA PHE A 19 -13.35 -2.33 6.46
C PHE A 19 -12.87 -3.69 6.97
N TYR A 20 -12.13 -3.68 8.08
CA TYR A 20 -11.53 -4.85 8.69
C TYR A 20 -11.68 -4.77 10.22
N GLU A 21 -11.66 -5.91 10.90
CA GLU A 21 -11.76 -5.97 12.36
C GLU A 21 -10.39 -6.13 13.01
N THR A 22 -9.52 -6.95 12.40
CA THR A 22 -8.18 -7.27 12.91
C THR A 22 -7.07 -6.87 11.94
N THR A 23 -5.84 -6.78 12.44
CA THR A 23 -4.67 -6.57 11.59
C THR A 23 -4.45 -7.75 10.63
N ASP A 24 -4.83 -8.97 11.03
CA ASP A 24 -4.71 -10.14 10.16
C ASP A 24 -5.69 -10.02 8.98
N ASP A 25 -6.94 -9.60 9.20
CA ASP A 25 -7.92 -9.36 8.11
C ASP A 25 -7.41 -8.32 7.10
N LEU A 26 -6.70 -7.30 7.60
CA LEU A 26 -6.07 -6.28 6.76
C LEU A 26 -4.93 -6.88 5.92
N LEU A 27 -4.05 -7.66 6.54
CA LEU A 27 -2.90 -8.28 5.86
C LEU A 27 -3.34 -9.34 4.84
N ASP A 28 -4.33 -10.15 5.18
CA ASP A 28 -4.90 -11.18 4.30
C ASP A 28 -5.49 -10.57 3.02
N THR A 29 -5.90 -9.30 3.07
CA THR A 29 -6.40 -8.57 1.91
C THR A 29 -5.30 -7.82 1.16
N LEU A 30 -4.42 -7.11 1.88
CA LEU A 30 -3.43 -6.23 1.27
C LEU A 30 -2.22 -6.98 0.71
N VAL A 31 -1.80 -8.09 1.32
CA VAL A 31 -0.65 -8.87 0.82
C VAL A 31 -0.93 -9.43 -0.58
N PRO A 32 -2.07 -10.09 -0.86
CA PRO A 32 -2.42 -10.49 -2.22
C PRO A 32 -2.55 -9.32 -3.20
N TYR A 33 -3.11 -8.20 -2.74
CA TYR A 33 -3.25 -6.99 -3.56
C TYR A 33 -1.90 -6.47 -4.05
N PHE A 34 -0.94 -6.27 -3.13
CA PHE A 34 0.39 -5.80 -3.51
C PHE A 34 1.16 -6.84 -4.32
N ARG A 35 1.05 -8.13 -4.00
CA ARG A 35 1.69 -9.18 -4.82
C ARG A 35 1.19 -9.16 -6.26
N ALA A 36 -0.12 -9.04 -6.48
CA ALA A 36 -0.69 -9.00 -7.82
C ALA A 36 -0.24 -7.76 -8.61
N GLY A 37 -0.14 -6.60 -7.95
CA GLY A 37 0.43 -5.39 -8.55
C GLY A 37 1.90 -5.58 -8.95
N LEU A 38 2.72 -6.10 -8.03
CA LEU A 38 4.14 -6.34 -8.26
C LEU A 38 4.40 -7.39 -9.36
N GLU A 39 3.63 -8.47 -9.40
CA GLU A 39 3.66 -9.47 -10.48
C GLU A 39 3.28 -8.84 -11.84
N SER A 40 2.41 -7.83 -11.82
CA SER A 40 2.02 -7.04 -12.99
C SER A 40 3.03 -5.92 -13.33
N ARG A 41 4.16 -5.83 -12.60
CA ARG A 41 5.18 -4.77 -12.70
C ARG A 41 4.67 -3.37 -12.38
N GLU A 42 3.69 -3.28 -11.50
CA GLU A 42 3.20 -2.00 -10.98
C GLU A 42 4.08 -1.54 -9.82
N PHE A 43 4.35 -0.23 -9.77
CA PHE A 43 4.96 0.38 -8.60
C PHE A 43 3.91 0.54 -7.50
N CYS A 44 4.20 -0.01 -6.32
CA CYS A 44 3.27 -0.05 -5.20
C CYS A 44 3.66 0.94 -4.10
N ILE A 45 2.67 1.60 -3.50
CA ILE A 45 2.87 2.42 -2.30
C ILE A 45 1.93 1.91 -1.22
N TRP A 46 2.48 1.56 -0.06
CA TRP A 46 1.72 1.17 1.12
C TRP A 46 1.93 2.17 2.25
N VAL A 47 0.94 3.03 2.43
CA VAL A 47 0.90 3.97 3.55
C VAL A 47 0.28 3.27 4.77
N ILE A 48 1.04 3.09 5.85
CA ILE A 48 0.64 2.30 7.02
C ILE A 48 0.33 3.18 8.24
N ALA A 49 -0.67 2.80 9.03
CA ALA A 49 -1.01 3.46 10.28
C ALA A 49 -0.99 2.47 11.47
N HIS A 50 -0.79 2.99 12.68
CA HIS A 50 -0.80 2.20 13.91
C HIS A 50 -2.12 1.39 14.03
N PRO A 51 -2.09 0.12 14.47
CA PRO A 51 -0.96 -0.61 15.09
C PRO A 51 0.03 -1.26 14.12
N LEU A 52 -0.21 -1.23 12.81
CA LEU A 52 0.69 -1.86 11.84
C LEU A 52 1.99 -1.05 11.71
N THR A 53 3.13 -1.72 11.88
CA THR A 53 4.46 -1.11 11.70
C THR A 53 5.08 -1.50 10.36
N GLU A 54 6.11 -0.76 9.93
CA GLU A 54 6.84 -1.07 8.69
C GLU A 54 7.48 -2.46 8.76
N ALA A 55 7.94 -2.86 9.94
CA ALA A 55 8.49 -4.19 10.18
C ALA A 55 7.43 -5.28 10.02
N ASP A 56 6.20 -5.05 10.50
CA ASP A 56 5.10 -6.01 10.34
C ASP A 56 4.70 -6.15 8.88
N ALA A 57 4.56 -5.04 8.15
CA ALA A 57 4.25 -5.02 6.72
C ALA A 57 5.36 -5.70 5.89
N THR A 58 6.63 -5.40 6.20
CA THR A 58 7.80 -6.03 5.55
C THR A 58 7.82 -7.53 5.78
N ARG A 59 7.53 -7.97 7.02
CA ARG A 59 7.45 -9.40 7.35
C ARG A 59 6.30 -10.08 6.62
N ALA A 60 5.15 -9.42 6.49
CA ALA A 60 3.97 -9.97 5.81
C ALA A 60 4.18 -10.14 4.29
N LEU A 61 4.79 -9.15 3.63
CA LEU A 61 5.14 -9.24 2.20
C LEU A 61 6.35 -10.13 1.92
N GLY A 62 7.25 -10.25 2.90
CA GLY A 62 8.50 -10.97 2.77
C GLY A 62 9.62 -10.07 2.25
N HIS A 63 10.80 -10.23 2.85
CA HIS A 63 11.93 -9.32 2.65
C HIS A 63 12.39 -9.19 1.18
N SER A 64 12.33 -10.28 0.42
CA SER A 64 12.74 -10.27 -1.00
C SER A 64 11.85 -9.39 -1.87
N VAL A 65 10.55 -9.31 -1.55
CA VAL A 65 9.57 -8.48 -2.26
C VAL A 65 9.83 -7.01 -1.95
N THR A 66 10.05 -6.70 -0.68
CA THR A 66 10.28 -5.32 -0.24
C THR A 66 11.63 -4.77 -0.67
N SER A 67 12.63 -5.64 -0.87
CA SER A 67 13.97 -5.23 -1.30
C SER A 67 14.10 -4.98 -2.80
N SER A 68 13.09 -5.31 -3.63
CA SER A 68 13.17 -5.11 -5.08
C SER A 68 13.14 -3.64 -5.48
N GLY A 69 12.64 -2.76 -4.60
CA GLY A 69 12.47 -1.33 -4.86
C GLY A 69 11.17 -0.98 -5.60
N ASP A 70 10.36 -1.98 -5.95
CA ASP A 70 9.09 -1.79 -6.65
C ASP A 70 7.91 -1.51 -5.69
N ILE A 71 8.17 -1.50 -4.38
CA ILE A 71 7.21 -1.12 -3.34
C ILE A 71 7.85 -0.19 -2.30
N GLU A 72 7.15 0.88 -1.95
CA GLU A 72 7.48 1.73 -0.82
C GLU A 72 6.48 1.54 0.32
N ILE A 73 6.98 1.32 1.54
CA ILE A 73 6.17 1.26 2.77
C ILE A 73 6.47 2.52 3.57
N LEU A 74 5.43 3.32 3.83
CA LEU A 74 5.57 4.66 4.41
C LEU A 74 4.64 4.83 5.60
N PRO A 75 5.08 5.40 6.73
CA PRO A 75 4.19 5.64 7.85
C PRO A 75 3.24 6.81 7.53
N ALA A 76 1.96 6.63 7.84
CA ALA A 76 0.88 7.57 7.55
C ALA A 76 1.11 8.96 8.14
N ARG A 77 1.80 9.05 9.28
CA ARG A 77 2.16 10.35 9.87
C ARG A 77 3.11 11.15 8.96
N GLU A 78 4.09 10.50 8.33
CA GLU A 78 5.04 11.17 7.42
C GLU A 78 4.36 11.39 6.06
N TRP A 79 3.51 10.46 5.65
CA TRP A 79 2.76 10.57 4.39
C TRP A 79 1.59 11.55 4.41
N TYR A 80 1.03 11.90 5.57
CA TYR A 80 -0.12 12.80 5.64
C TYR A 80 0.09 14.04 6.51
N LEU A 81 1.09 14.07 7.42
CA LEU A 81 1.14 15.07 8.49
C LEU A 81 2.44 15.90 8.59
N GLU A 82 3.29 15.94 7.56
CA GLU A 82 4.31 17.01 7.54
C GLU A 82 3.62 18.38 7.39
N ASP A 83 3.70 19.20 8.45
CA ASP A 83 3.18 20.57 8.60
C ASP A 83 1.67 20.78 8.82
N THR A 84 0.99 19.85 9.50
CA THR A 84 -0.42 19.97 9.99
C THR A 84 -1.50 20.22 8.94
N THR A 85 -1.15 20.23 7.65
CA THR A 85 -2.08 20.56 6.57
C THR A 85 -2.00 19.48 5.49
N PHE A 86 -3.08 18.71 5.34
CA PHE A 86 -3.25 17.74 4.26
C PHE A 86 -3.30 18.47 2.91
N ASP A 87 -2.33 18.21 2.03
CA ASP A 87 -2.28 18.75 0.65
C ASP A 87 -2.29 17.59 -0.37
N PRO A 88 -3.42 17.33 -1.05
CA PRO A 88 -3.56 16.22 -1.99
C PRO A 88 -2.79 16.43 -3.30
N GLU A 89 -2.50 17.67 -3.71
CA GLU A 89 -1.85 17.97 -5.00
C GLU A 89 -0.34 17.69 -4.97
N ARG A 90 0.30 17.82 -3.79
CA ARG A 90 1.75 17.65 -3.64
C ARG A 90 2.24 16.20 -3.54
N ARG A 91 1.36 15.24 -3.22
CA ARG A 91 1.76 13.84 -2.90
C ARG A 91 1.86 12.94 -4.14
N CYS A 92 1.14 13.25 -5.21
CA CYS A 92 1.20 12.49 -6.47
C CYS A 92 2.29 12.98 -7.44
N SER A 93 3.02 14.05 -7.13
CA SER A 93 4.02 14.65 -8.04
C SER A 93 5.46 14.22 -7.78
N GLY A 94 5.70 13.15 -7.01
CA GLY A 94 7.04 12.83 -6.50
C GLY A 94 7.41 11.36 -6.49
N SER A 95 7.44 10.69 -7.64
CA SER A 95 8.38 9.57 -7.84
C SER A 95 9.62 10.13 -8.53
N ARG A 96 10.70 10.33 -7.77
CA ARG A 96 12.00 10.64 -8.38
C ARG A 96 12.47 9.37 -9.08
N LEU A 97 12.68 9.48 -10.40
CA LEU A 97 13.44 8.51 -11.20
C LEU A 97 14.80 8.21 -10.54
#